data_AF-I4BLT8-F1
#
_entry.id   AF-I4BLT8-F1
#
_cell.length_a   1.000
_cell.length_b   1.000
_cell.length_c   1.000
_cell.angle_alpha   90.00
_cell.angle_beta   90.00
_cell.angle_gamma   90.00
#
_symmetry.space_group_name_H-M   'P 1'
#
loop_
_entity.id
_entity.type
_entity.pdbx_description
1 polymer ?
#
loop_
_entity_poly.entity_id
_entity_poly.type
_entity_poly.pdbx_seq_one_letter_code
_entity_poly.pdbx_strand_id
1 'polypeptide(L)'
;MVGHHTKDKGDLGIAKAHADLVSKGFTVLFPATEHAPFDLVAYAAGRFHRLQVKYRSARAGAISVKFRSTWADRNGTHTTPMDKSAIDMICIYCPETDDCYYIRPAAHGASVTLRIAPSKNGQRVGVLAASDFRRLPAGAG
;
A
#
# COMPACT_ATOMS: atom_id res chain seq x y z
N MET A 1 7.13 -19.54 19.53
CA MET A 1 6.27 -18.34 19.59
C MET A 1 5.07 -18.59 18.70
N VAL A 2 3.85 -18.43 19.22
CA VAL A 2 2.61 -18.66 18.47
C VAL A 2 2.41 -17.48 17.52
N GLY A 3 2.71 -17.66 16.24
CA GLY A 3 2.62 -16.61 15.21
C GLY A 3 1.18 -16.37 14.78
N HIS A 4 0.70 -15.14 14.93
CA HIS A 4 -0.54 -14.71 14.30
C HIS A 4 -0.22 -14.27 12.87
N HIS A 5 -0.23 -15.22 11.93
CA HIS A 5 0.21 -15.05 10.54
C HIS A 5 -0.23 -13.77 9.79
N THR A 6 -1.41 -13.21 10.12
CA THR A 6 -1.90 -11.97 9.49
C THR A 6 -1.30 -10.72 10.11
N LYS A 7 -1.08 -10.70 11.43
CA LYS A 7 -0.44 -9.59 12.15
C LYS A 7 1.02 -9.47 11.73
N ASP A 8 1.73 -10.60 11.70
CA ASP A 8 3.15 -10.66 11.31
C ASP A 8 3.41 -10.07 9.91
N LYS A 9 2.49 -10.27 8.96
CA LYS A 9 2.57 -9.70 7.61
C LYS A 9 2.31 -8.20 7.58
N GLY A 10 1.37 -7.72 8.40
CA GLY A 10 1.08 -6.30 8.55
C GLY A 10 2.31 -5.56 9.08
N ASP A 11 2.85 -6.05 10.19
CA ASP A 11 4.03 -5.48 10.86
C ASP A 11 5.26 -5.50 9.95
N LEU A 12 5.51 -6.62 9.25
CA LEU A 12 6.58 -6.71 8.27
C LEU A 12 6.40 -5.70 7.12
N GLY A 13 5.18 -5.54 6.62
CA GLY A 13 4.88 -4.56 5.59
C GLY A 13 5.18 -3.14 6.05
N ILE A 14 4.80 -2.78 7.28
CA ILE A 14 5.07 -1.47 7.89
C ILE A 14 6.58 -1.24 8.04
N ALA A 15 7.31 -2.22 8.55
CA ALA A 15 8.76 -2.13 8.71
C ALA A 15 9.48 -1.95 7.36
N LYS A 16 9.06 -2.67 6.32
CA LYS A 16 9.61 -2.55 4.96
C LYS A 16 9.29 -1.19 4.33
N ALA A 17 8.06 -0.69 4.50
CA ALA A 17 7.68 0.65 4.05
C ALA A 17 8.48 1.74 4.75
N HIS A 18 8.70 1.62 6.07
CA HIS A 18 9.55 2.54 6.83
C HIS A 18 10.98 2.55 6.30
N ALA A 19 11.61 1.38 6.14
CA ALA A 19 12.96 1.26 5.62
C ALA A 19 13.10 1.86 4.21
N ASP A 20 12.15 1.58 3.33
CA ASP A 20 12.13 2.11 1.96
C ASP A 20 12.01 3.64 1.94
N LEU A 21 11.10 4.22 2.73
CA LEU A 21 10.91 5.67 2.83
C LEU A 21 12.16 6.38 3.39
N VAL A 22 12.75 5.85 4.45
CA VAL A 22 13.99 6.39 5.04
C VAL A 22 15.14 6.33 4.04
N SER A 23 15.28 5.23 3.30
CA SER A 23 16.31 5.10 2.26
C SER A 23 16.16 6.14 1.14
N LYS A 24 14.93 6.67 0.95
CA LYS A 24 14.58 7.71 -0.03
C LYS A 24 14.63 9.13 0.55
N GLY A 25 15.08 9.31 1.79
CA GLY A 25 15.26 10.61 2.42
C GLY A 25 14.00 11.21 3.06
N PHE A 26 12.95 10.43 3.28
CA PHE A 26 11.77 10.88 4.03
C PHE A 26 12.00 10.77 5.54
N THR A 27 11.52 11.76 6.29
CA THR A 27 11.25 11.58 7.73
C THR A 27 9.97 10.77 7.88
N VAL A 28 9.98 9.73 8.70
CA VAL A 28 8.82 8.86 8.92
C VAL A 28 8.28 9.05 10.34
N LEU A 29 6.98 9.32 10.45
CA LEU A 29 6.28 9.51 11.71
C LEU A 29 5.28 8.36 11.91
N PHE A 30 5.13 7.93 13.16
CA PHE A 30 4.17 6.92 13.57
C PHE A 30 3.05 7.56 14.39
N PRO A 31 1.77 7.19 14.15
CA PRO A 31 0.69 7.61 15.03
C PRO A 31 0.90 6.99 16.43
N ALA A 32 0.72 7.79 17.48
CA ALA A 32 0.72 7.29 18.87
C ALA A 32 -0.62 6.62 19.24
N THR A 33 -1.32 6.04 18.27
CA THR A 33 -2.63 5.40 18.42
C THR A 33 -2.84 4.33 17.37
N GLU A 34 -3.61 3.31 17.72
CA GLU A 34 -4.00 2.21 16.84
C GLU A 34 -5.23 2.54 15.97
N HIS A 35 -5.90 3.66 16.28
CA HIS A 35 -7.17 4.04 15.63
C HIS A 35 -6.98 4.96 14.42
N ALA A 36 -5.74 5.32 14.09
CA ALA A 36 -5.47 6.14 12.93
C ALA A 36 -5.84 5.40 11.62
N PRO A 37 -6.38 6.10 10.61
CA PRO A 37 -6.72 5.47 9.32
C PRO A 37 -5.48 5.15 8.45
N PHE A 38 -4.29 5.55 8.89
CA PHE A 38 -2.99 5.34 8.25
C PHE A 38 -2.00 4.72 9.24
N ASP A 39 -0.99 4.03 8.72
CA ASP A 39 0.03 3.34 9.53
C ASP A 39 1.26 4.22 9.76
N LEU A 40 1.58 5.10 8.81
CA LEU A 40 2.73 6.00 8.85
C LEU A 40 2.42 7.31 8.13
N VAL A 41 3.19 8.35 8.47
CA VAL A 41 3.26 9.60 7.70
C VAL A 41 4.69 9.79 7.21
N ALA A 42 4.85 9.99 5.90
CA ALA A 42 6.13 10.37 5.31
C ALA A 42 6.18 11.90 5.13
N TYR A 43 7.28 12.51 5.53
CA TYR A 43 7.52 13.94 5.41
C TYR A 43 8.79 14.21 4.60
N ALA A 44 8.66 15.04 3.57
CA ALA A 44 9.78 15.58 2.80
C ALA A 44 9.37 16.92 2.17
N ALA A 45 10.34 17.84 2.06
CA ALA A 45 10.16 19.15 1.41
C ALA A 45 8.86 19.90 1.78
N GLY A 46 8.51 19.93 3.07
CA GLY A 46 7.33 20.65 3.58
C GLY A 46 5.99 19.95 3.30
N ARG A 47 5.98 18.71 2.82
CA ARG A 47 4.77 17.94 2.54
C ARG A 47 4.68 16.69 3.40
N PHE A 48 3.48 16.43 3.91
CA PHE A 48 3.13 15.20 4.59
C PHE A 48 2.32 14.30 3.66
N HIS A 49 2.60 13.00 3.73
CA HIS A 49 1.82 11.96 3.06
C HIS A 49 1.36 10.95 4.11
N ARG A 50 0.05 10.84 4.34
CA ARG A 50 -0.56 9.80 5.19
C ARG A 50 -0.62 8.49 4.39
N LEU A 51 0.09 7.46 4.85
CA LEU A 51 0.22 6.18 4.15
C LEU A 51 -0.49 5.06 4.91
N GLN A 52 -1.38 4.36 4.22
CA GLN A 52 -1.81 3.03 4.67
C GLN A 52 -0.99 1.96 3.95
N VAL A 53 -0.36 1.09 4.71
CA VAL A 53 0.48 0.00 4.23
C VAL A 53 -0.35 -1.26 4.02
N LYS A 54 -0.08 -1.98 2.93
CA LYS A 54 -0.65 -3.30 2.67
C LYS A 54 0.42 -4.27 2.20
N TYR A 55 0.63 -5.34 2.96
CA TYR A 55 1.35 -6.52 2.48
C TYR A 55 0.52 -7.24 1.41
N ARG A 56 1.06 -7.42 0.20
CA ARG A 56 0.36 -8.14 -0.87
C ARG A 56 1.33 -8.97 -1.71
N SER A 57 1.11 -10.28 -1.69
CA SER A 57 1.79 -11.20 -2.59
C SER A 57 1.33 -11.03 -4.03
N ALA A 58 2.29 -11.09 -4.95
CA ALA A 58 2.04 -11.20 -6.37
C ALA A 58 1.43 -12.58 -6.73
N ARG A 59 0.46 -12.60 -7.63
CA ARG A 59 -0.09 -13.82 -8.22
C ARG A 59 -0.14 -13.67 -9.73
N ALA A 60 0.39 -14.67 -10.45
CA ALA A 60 0.47 -14.65 -11.91
C ALA A 60 1.08 -13.33 -12.47
N GLY A 61 2.14 -12.83 -11.83
CA GLY A 61 2.85 -11.62 -12.24
C GLY A 61 2.12 -10.30 -11.93
N ALA A 62 1.11 -10.32 -11.06
CA ALA A 62 0.32 -9.14 -10.70
C ALA A 62 0.09 -9.00 -9.19
N ILE A 63 0.07 -7.75 -8.72
CA ILE A 63 -0.34 -7.37 -7.36
C ILE A 63 -1.69 -6.68 -7.47
N SER A 64 -2.72 -7.17 -6.76
CA SER A 64 -4.06 -6.57 -6.78
C SER A 64 -4.47 -6.09 -5.39
N VAL A 65 -4.97 -4.86 -5.31
CA VAL A 65 -5.52 -4.27 -4.10
C VAL A 65 -6.95 -3.82 -4.34
N LYS A 66 -7.85 -4.21 -3.45
CA LYS A 66 -9.25 -3.73 -3.43
C LYS A 66 -9.38 -2.62 -2.40
N PHE A 67 -10.02 -1.53 -2.77
CA PHE A 67 -10.20 -0.33 -1.92
C PHE A 67 -11.49 -0.43 -1.11
N ARG A 68 -11.46 -1.31 -0.12
CA ARG A 68 -12.56 -1.57 0.80
C ARG A 68 -12.00 -1.96 2.17
N SER A 69 -12.77 -1.69 3.21
CA SER A 69 -12.54 -2.21 4.55
C SER A 69 -13.47 -3.39 4.77
N THR A 70 -12.93 -4.47 5.32
CA THR A 70 -13.69 -5.68 5.68
C THR A 70 -13.42 -5.96 7.14
N TRP A 71 -14.47 -6.09 7.95
CA TRP A 71 -14.38 -6.44 9.36
C TRP A 71 -15.44 -7.50 9.68
N ALA A 72 -15.17 -8.30 10.72
CA ALA A 72 -16.10 -9.29 11.21
C ALA A 72 -16.55 -8.90 12.62
N ASP A 73 -17.85 -9.02 12.89
CA ASP A 73 -18.43 -8.93 14.21
C ASP A 73 -19.35 -10.14 14.47
N ARG A 74 -20.04 -10.15 15.62
CA ARG A 74 -20.98 -11.22 15.96
C ARG A 74 -22.15 -11.37 14.97
N ASN A 75 -22.40 -10.36 14.13
CA ASN A 75 -23.47 -10.33 13.14
C ASN A 75 -22.97 -10.63 11.72
N GLY A 76 -21.71 -11.05 11.56
CA GLY A 76 -21.15 -11.52 10.30
C GLY A 76 -20.00 -10.66 9.78
N THR A 77 -19.71 -10.81 8.48
CA THR A 77 -18.65 -10.06 7.80
C THR A 77 -19.24 -8.87 7.06
N HIS A 78 -18.79 -7.68 7.42
CA HIS A 78 -19.17 -6.42 6.80
C HIS A 78 -18.09 -5.97 5.84
N THR A 79 -18.49 -5.31 4.75
CA THR A 79 -17.54 -4.74 3.79
C THR A 79 -18.06 -3.39 3.31
N THR A 80 -17.25 -2.35 3.46
CA THR A 80 -17.59 -0.99 3.00
C THR A 80 -16.50 -0.47 2.08
N PRO A 81 -16.82 0.36 1.07
CA PRO A 81 -15.81 1.09 0.31
C PRO A 81 -14.86 1.85 1.24
N MET A 82 -13.59 1.89 0.86
CA MET A 82 -12.60 2.64 1.62
C MET A 82 -12.89 4.15 1.51
N ASP A 83 -12.84 4.86 2.63
CA ASP A 83 -12.75 6.32 2.60
C ASP A 83 -11.37 6.73 2.09
N LYS A 84 -11.33 7.20 0.84
CA LYS A 84 -10.10 7.60 0.16
C LYS A 84 -9.57 8.96 0.62
N SER A 85 -10.35 9.75 1.37
CA SER A 85 -9.93 11.05 1.88
C SER A 85 -9.13 10.95 3.18
N ALA A 86 -9.28 9.82 3.89
CA ALA A 86 -8.61 9.54 5.15
C ALA A 86 -7.09 9.30 5.01
N ILE A 87 -6.62 9.01 3.80
CA ILE A 87 -5.21 8.76 3.47
C ILE A 87 -4.82 9.46 2.17
N ASP A 88 -3.52 9.69 1.97
CA ASP A 88 -3.02 10.27 0.73
C ASP A 88 -2.51 9.18 -0.22
N MET A 89 -1.90 8.12 0.33
CA MET A 89 -1.27 7.05 -0.43
C MET A 89 -1.52 5.67 0.19
N ILE A 90 -1.64 4.65 -0.65
CA ILE A 90 -1.45 3.26 -0.25
C ILE A 90 -0.02 2.87 -0.57
N CYS A 91 0.71 2.35 0.42
CA CYS A 91 2.01 1.73 0.23
C CYS A 91 1.84 0.21 0.19
N ILE A 92 2.10 -0.41 -0.96
CA ILE A 92 1.97 -1.85 -1.15
C ILE A 92 3.36 -2.47 -1.04
N TYR A 93 3.61 -3.24 0.01
CA TYR A 93 4.80 -4.08 0.10
C TYR A 93 4.53 -5.44 -0.55
N CYS A 94 5.39 -5.83 -1.50
CA CYS A 94 5.31 -7.10 -2.22
C CYS A 94 6.52 -7.98 -1.88
N PRO A 95 6.33 -9.11 -1.20
CA PRO A 95 7.44 -9.97 -0.76
C PRO A 95 8.18 -10.66 -1.92
N GLU A 96 7.52 -10.90 -3.07
CA GLU A 96 8.17 -11.55 -4.21
C GLU A 96 9.17 -10.65 -4.94
N THR A 97 9.01 -9.33 -4.81
CA THR A 97 9.92 -8.33 -5.39
C THR A 97 10.77 -7.62 -4.34
N ASP A 98 10.44 -7.82 -3.06
CA ASP A 98 10.96 -7.07 -1.90
C ASP A 98 10.89 -5.54 -2.07
N ASP A 99 9.85 -5.05 -2.74
CA ASP A 99 9.66 -3.64 -3.09
C ASP A 99 8.40 -3.04 -2.44
N CYS A 100 8.42 -1.70 -2.30
CA CYS A 100 7.25 -0.88 -1.99
C CYS A 100 6.71 -0.13 -3.22
N TYR A 101 5.39 -0.13 -3.38
CA TYR A 101 4.69 0.59 -4.45
C TYR A 101 3.66 1.57 -3.90
N TYR A 102 3.68 2.81 -4.40
CA TYR A 102 2.91 3.93 -3.89
C TYR A 102 1.79 4.31 -4.84
N ILE A 103 0.54 4.18 -4.37
CA ILE A 103 -0.66 4.42 -5.16
C ILE A 103 -1.51 5.52 -4.54
N ARG A 104 -1.95 6.48 -5.36
CA ARG A 104 -3.01 7.44 -4.98
C ARG A 104 -4.36 6.74 -5.12
N PRO A 105 -5.07 6.38 -4.03
CA PRO A 105 -6.32 5.65 -4.14
C PRO A 105 -7.42 6.43 -4.89
N ALA A 106 -7.36 7.77 -4.82
CA ALA A 106 -8.26 8.67 -5.55
C ALA A 106 -8.12 8.58 -7.09
N ALA A 107 -6.97 8.09 -7.60
CA ALA A 107 -6.71 7.96 -9.03
C ALA A 107 -7.28 6.67 -9.66
N HIS A 108 -7.90 5.79 -8.87
CA HIS A 108 -8.47 4.53 -9.37
C HIS A 108 -9.88 4.30 -8.83
N GLY A 109 -10.61 3.34 -9.41
CA GLY A 109 -11.96 2.95 -8.98
C GLY A 109 -11.97 2.11 -7.70
N ALA A 110 -12.62 0.94 -7.73
CA ALA A 110 -12.74 0.05 -6.57
C ALA A 110 -11.48 -0.80 -6.29
N SER A 111 -10.53 -0.83 -7.23
CA SER A 111 -9.29 -1.61 -7.10
C SER A 111 -8.21 -1.09 -8.03
N VAL A 112 -6.97 -1.48 -7.74
CA VAL A 112 -5.81 -1.30 -8.61
C VAL A 112 -5.10 -2.65 -8.79
N THR A 113 -4.55 -2.88 -9.98
CA THR A 113 -3.69 -4.04 -10.26
C THR A 113 -2.41 -3.56 -10.90
N LEU A 114 -1.27 -3.85 -10.26
CA LEU A 114 0.06 -3.58 -10.77
C LEU A 114 0.65 -4.85 -11.39
N ARG A 115 1.34 -4.72 -12.52
CA ARG A 115 2.02 -5.83 -13.19
C ARG A 115 3.52 -5.78 -12.92
N ILE A 116 4.07 -6.86 -12.37
CA ILE A 116 5.51 -7.06 -12.17
C ILE A 116 6.12 -7.76 -13.40
N ALA A 117 5.36 -8.67 -14.01
CA ALA A 117 5.76 -9.40 -15.20
C ALA A 117 4.77 -9.15 -16.36
N PRO A 118 5.21 -9.29 -17.62
CA PRO A 118 4.34 -9.18 -18.79
C PRO A 118 3.12 -10.09 -18.68
N SER A 119 1.99 -9.64 -19.21
CA SER A 119 0.78 -10.47 -19.28
C SER A 119 1.00 -11.63 -20.26
N LYS A 120 0.51 -12.83 -19.92
CA LYS A 120 0.60 -14.01 -20.80
C LYS A 120 -0.08 -13.80 -22.15
N ASN A 121 -1.10 -12.94 -22.19
CA ASN A 121 -1.91 -12.69 -23.39
C ASN A 121 -1.43 -11.46 -24.19
N GLY A 122 -0.25 -10.90 -23.86
CA GLY A 122 0.33 -9.75 -24.59
C GLY A 122 -0.45 -8.44 -24.45
N GLN A 123 -1.42 -8.36 -23.54
CA GLN A 123 -2.17 -7.13 -23.26
C GLN A 123 -1.20 -6.04 -22.76
N ARG A 124 -1.20 -4.90 -23.48
CA ARG A 124 -0.37 -3.72 -23.19
C ARG A 124 -1.19 -2.50 -22.79
N VAL A 125 -2.41 -2.35 -23.30
CA VAL A 125 -3.28 -1.20 -23.02
C VAL A 125 -3.91 -1.35 -21.63
N GLY A 126 -3.84 -0.28 -20.82
CA GLY A 126 -4.41 -0.24 -19.46
C GLY A 126 -3.61 -0.99 -18.41
N VAL A 127 -2.39 -1.43 -18.73
CA VAL A 127 -1.49 -2.10 -17.78
C VAL A 127 -0.71 -1.07 -16.98
N LEU A 128 -0.84 -1.14 -15.65
CA LEU A 128 -0.02 -0.37 -14.72
C LEU A 128 1.24 -1.18 -14.40
N ALA A 129 2.39 -0.79 -14.95
CA ALA A 129 3.66 -1.44 -14.64
C ALA A 129 4.07 -1.09 -13.20
N ALA A 130 4.40 -2.10 -12.39
CA ALA A 130 4.71 -1.91 -10.98
C ALA A 130 5.93 -0.96 -10.77
N SER A 131 6.88 -0.97 -11.71
CA SER A 131 8.05 -0.08 -11.72
C SER A 131 7.68 1.40 -11.62
N ASP A 132 6.56 1.80 -12.22
CA ASP A 132 6.15 3.20 -12.33
C ASP A 132 5.65 3.76 -10.98
N PHE A 133 5.44 2.87 -10.01
CA PHE A 133 4.89 3.20 -8.70
C PHE A 133 5.93 3.03 -7.57
N ARG A 134 7.21 2.83 -7.88
CA ARG A 134 8.26 2.64 -6.85
C ARG A 134 8.64 3.91 -6.08
N ARG A 135 8.08 5.08 -6.40
CA ARG A 135 8.43 6.34 -5.78
C ARG A 135 7.21 7.04 -5.18
N LEU A 136 7.35 7.47 -3.93
CA LEU A 136 6.48 8.48 -3.34
C LEU A 136 6.93 9.87 -3.85
N PRO A 137 6.03 10.74 -4.30
CA PRO A 137 6.39 12.11 -4.66
C PRO A 137 6.98 12.84 -3.45
N ALA A 138 8.18 13.40 -3.57
CA ALA A 138 8.85 14.12 -2.48
C ALA A 138 8.52 15.63 -2.45
N GLY A 139 7.80 16.16 -3.45
CA GLY A 139 7.53 17.58 -3.64
C GLY A 139 6.67 17.86 -4.88
N ALA A 140 6.31 19.13 -5.11
CA ALA A 140 5.67 19.56 -6.35
C ALA A 140 6.72 19.58 -7.47
N GLY A 141 6.67 18.56 -8.33
CA GLY A 141 7.25 18.57 -9.67
C GLY A 141 6.16 18.19 -10.65
#